data_AF-A0A1Y2DVP0-F1
#
_entry.id   AF-A0A1Y2DVP0-F1
#
_cell.length_a   1.000
_cell.length_b   1.000
_cell.length_c   1.000
_cell.angle_alpha   90.00
_cell.angle_beta   90.00
_cell.angle_gamma   90.00
#
_symmetry.space_group_name_H-M   'P 1'
#
loop_
_entity.id
_entity.type
_entity.pdbx_description
1 polymer ?
#
loop_
_entity_poly.entity_id
_entity_poly.type
_entity_poly.pdbx_seq_one_letter_code
_entity_poly.pdbx_strand_id
1 'polypeptide(L)'
;MPGISVPPPRRDHQVRTNIPTPRRSHLAGCIMWLPRKEDINLDIEIEDGCYNHPVVILSPQPKPKMVTLLLITSFNSTSLEAKHANDVKTRLKHLPIKPAESHPDNGKLLFLEDEGRPLRKTSWVKTETQHLVPLKVLRSYTHKATDYFLSQESYHELIVRVRLGRRQ
;
A
#
# COMPACT_ATOMS: atom_id res chain seq x y z
N MET A 1 -35.73 56.80 32.31
CA MET A 1 -35.66 55.38 31.92
C MET A 1 -35.11 55.28 30.50
N PRO A 2 -33.79 55.14 30.29
CA PRO A 2 -33.23 54.82 28.98
C PRO A 2 -32.98 53.31 28.86
N GLY A 3 -33.48 52.71 27.78
CA GLY A 3 -33.39 51.28 27.49
C GLY A 3 -31.96 50.81 27.24
N ILE A 4 -31.62 49.66 27.82
CA ILE A 4 -30.34 48.99 27.68
C ILE A 4 -30.31 48.28 26.32
N SER A 5 -29.42 48.74 25.44
CA SER A 5 -29.13 48.09 24.16
C SER A 5 -28.24 46.87 24.42
N VAL A 6 -28.72 45.67 24.08
CA VAL A 6 -27.97 44.41 24.20
C VAL A 6 -27.13 44.19 22.93
N PRO A 7 -25.80 44.01 23.02
CA PRO A 7 -24.99 43.71 21.86
C PRO A 7 -25.18 42.24 21.40
N PRO A 8 -25.07 41.95 20.09
CA PRO A 8 -25.24 40.60 19.55
C PRO A 8 -24.10 39.67 19.99
N PRO A 9 -24.35 38.34 20.05
CA PRO A 9 -23.32 37.37 20.42
C PRO A 9 -22.16 37.41 19.43
N ARG A 10 -20.95 37.51 19.99
CA ARG A 10 -19.68 37.50 19.26
C ARG A 10 -19.60 36.19 18.47
N ARG A 11 -19.42 36.31 17.16
CA ARG A 11 -19.16 35.16 16.27
C ARG A 11 -17.98 34.38 16.82
N ASP A 12 -18.22 33.11 17.14
CA ASP A 12 -17.16 32.15 17.40
C ASP A 12 -16.22 32.15 16.18
N HIS A 13 -15.08 32.80 16.35
CA HIS A 13 -13.93 32.54 15.52
C HIS A 13 -13.58 31.09 15.81
N GLN A 14 -13.99 30.18 14.92
CA GLN A 14 -13.35 28.88 14.79
C GLN A 14 -11.89 29.17 14.49
N VAL A 15 -11.10 29.26 15.57
CA VAL A 15 -9.67 29.05 15.52
C VAL A 15 -9.55 27.60 15.06
N ARG A 16 -9.44 27.43 13.73
CA ARG A 16 -8.93 26.23 13.10
C ARG A 16 -7.54 26.06 13.67
N THR A 17 -7.44 25.35 14.79
CA THR A 17 -6.18 24.79 15.23
C THR A 17 -5.78 23.84 14.11
N ASN A 18 -4.88 24.33 13.26
CA ASN A 18 -3.99 23.47 12.49
C ASN A 18 -3.16 22.71 13.52
N ILE A 19 -3.77 21.70 14.15
CA ILE A 19 -3.03 20.65 14.82
C ILE A 19 -2.23 20.03 13.68
N PRO A 20 -0.90 20.15 13.64
CA PRO A 20 -0.12 19.31 12.76
C PRO A 20 -0.42 17.90 13.24
N THR A 21 -1.24 17.19 12.47
CA THR A 21 -1.44 15.76 12.65
C THR A 21 -0.04 15.15 12.76
N PRO A 22 0.25 14.36 13.80
CA PRO A 22 1.54 13.69 13.89
C PRO A 22 1.78 13.00 12.56
N ARG A 23 2.91 13.31 11.89
CA ARG A 23 3.28 12.66 10.64
C ARG A 23 3.16 11.17 10.87
N ARG A 24 2.10 10.60 10.29
CA ARG A 24 1.66 9.25 10.60
C ARG A 24 2.85 8.33 10.36
N SER A 25 3.33 7.68 11.41
CA SER A 25 4.26 6.55 11.34
C SER A 25 3.53 5.32 10.76
N HIS A 26 2.68 5.52 9.75
CA HIS A 26 1.73 4.56 9.24
C HIS A 26 2.35 3.92 8.02
N LEU A 27 2.96 2.77 8.24
CA LEU A 27 3.57 1.97 7.17
C LEU A 27 2.53 1.16 6.40
N ALA A 28 1.29 1.08 6.90
CA ALA A 28 0.23 0.35 6.26
C ALA A 28 -0.07 0.91 4.86
N GLY A 29 -0.03 0.02 3.86
CA GLY A 29 -0.23 0.39 2.46
C GLY A 29 0.98 1.06 1.81
N CYS A 30 2.09 1.27 2.54
CA CYS A 30 3.30 1.85 1.98
C CYS A 30 3.95 0.90 0.97
N ILE A 31 4.29 1.45 -0.20
CA ILE A 31 4.99 0.74 -1.26
C ILE A 31 6.48 1.08 -1.19
N MET A 32 7.29 0.05 -0.98
CA MET A 32 8.74 0.13 -0.85
C MET A 32 9.41 -0.78 -1.88
N TRP A 33 10.74 -0.82 -1.87
CA TRP A 33 11.55 -1.71 -2.69
C TRP A 33 12.32 -2.69 -1.80
N LEU A 34 12.21 -3.98 -2.09
CA LEU A 34 13.09 -5.00 -1.55
C LEU A 34 14.32 -5.11 -2.47
N PRO A 35 15.53 -4.76 -2.00
CA PRO A 35 16.75 -4.79 -2.82
C PRO A 35 17.14 -6.19 -3.28
N ARG A 36 18.23 -6.28 -4.06
CA ARG A 36 18.84 -7.57 -4.38
C ARG A 36 19.41 -8.21 -3.11
N LYS A 37 19.52 -9.54 -3.11
CA LYS A 37 20.04 -10.28 -1.94
C LYS A 37 21.45 -9.83 -1.56
N GLU A 38 22.30 -9.56 -2.56
CA GLU A 38 23.69 -9.15 -2.36
C GLU A 38 23.83 -7.73 -1.78
N ASP A 39 22.78 -6.91 -1.93
CA ASP A 39 22.75 -5.54 -1.42
C ASP A 39 22.28 -5.45 0.04
N ILE A 40 21.92 -6.59 0.65
CA ILE A 40 21.35 -6.69 1.99
C ILE A 40 22.39 -7.32 2.92
N ASN A 41 22.95 -6.49 3.81
CA ASN A 41 23.95 -6.93 4.81
C ASN A 41 23.34 -7.69 6.00
N LEU A 42 22.18 -8.32 5.83
CA LEU A 42 21.41 -8.98 6.88
C LEU A 42 20.92 -10.31 6.34
N ASP A 43 21.09 -11.36 7.12
CA ASP A 43 20.52 -12.65 6.79
C ASP A 43 18.99 -12.59 7.02
N ILE A 44 18.24 -12.77 5.94
CA ILE A 44 16.78 -12.72 5.93
C ILE A 44 16.24 -13.94 5.20
N GLU A 45 15.30 -14.64 5.82
CA GLU A 45 14.67 -15.84 5.27
C GLU A 45 13.60 -15.46 4.24
N ILE A 46 14.04 -15.12 3.03
CA ILE A 46 13.17 -14.91 1.87
C ILE A 46 13.69 -15.77 0.72
N GLU A 47 12.78 -16.37 -0.03
CA GLU A 47 13.10 -17.12 -1.25
C GLU A 47 13.84 -16.24 -2.27
N ASP A 48 14.85 -16.81 -2.95
CA ASP A 48 15.72 -16.07 -3.88
C ASP A 48 14.95 -15.36 -5.02
N GLY A 49 13.76 -15.84 -5.38
CA GLY A 49 12.90 -15.23 -6.40
C GLY A 49 12.11 -13.99 -5.97
N CYS A 50 12.25 -13.55 -4.71
CA CYS A 50 11.46 -12.45 -4.14
C CYS A 50 12.23 -11.13 -4.06
N TYR A 51 13.54 -11.13 -4.25
CA TYR A 51 14.40 -9.93 -4.18
C TYR A 51 14.27 -9.05 -5.42
N ASN A 52 14.74 -7.80 -5.34
CA ASN A 52 14.71 -6.83 -6.44
C ASN A 52 13.29 -6.53 -6.96
N HIS A 53 12.34 -6.41 -6.04
CA HIS A 53 10.93 -6.21 -6.35
C HIS A 53 10.31 -5.07 -5.52
N PRO A 54 9.29 -4.39 -6.06
CA PRO A 54 8.44 -3.54 -5.26
C PRO A 54 7.62 -4.39 -4.29
N VAL A 55 7.30 -3.84 -3.13
CA VAL A 55 6.55 -4.51 -2.06
C VAL A 55 5.55 -3.56 -1.44
N VAL A 56 4.44 -4.09 -0.90
CA VAL A 56 3.48 -3.32 -0.10
C VAL A 56 3.48 -3.82 1.34
N ILE A 57 3.56 -2.90 2.30
CA ILE A 57 3.56 -3.22 3.73
C ILE A 57 2.12 -3.41 4.23
N LEU A 58 1.88 -4.54 4.88
CA LEU A 58 0.61 -4.90 5.52
C LEU A 58 0.54 -4.54 7.00
N SER A 59 1.69 -4.49 7.70
CA SER A 59 1.71 -4.19 9.13
C SER A 59 1.60 -2.68 9.37
N PRO A 60 0.54 -2.19 10.05
CA PRO A 60 0.37 -0.75 10.29
C PRO A 60 1.42 -0.18 11.26
N GLN A 61 1.98 -1.04 12.12
CA GLN A 61 3.07 -0.71 13.03
C GLN A 61 4.15 -1.80 12.92
N PRO A 62 5.44 -1.44 12.92
CA PRO A 62 6.51 -2.41 12.93
C PRO A 62 6.53 -3.12 14.28
N LYS A 63 6.43 -4.46 14.29
CA LYS A 63 6.68 -5.26 15.50
C LYS A 63 8.19 -5.25 15.76
N PRO A 64 8.66 -4.84 16.94
CA PRO A 64 9.90 -4.09 17.26
C PRO A 64 10.86 -3.52 16.18
N LYS A 65 10.92 -4.05 14.95
CA LYS A 65 11.63 -3.59 13.75
C LYS A 65 11.26 -4.36 12.46
N MET A 66 10.32 -5.31 12.54
CA MET A 66 9.87 -6.17 11.45
C MET A 66 8.54 -5.68 10.88
N VAL A 67 8.38 -5.81 9.58
CA VAL A 67 7.15 -5.51 8.86
C VAL A 67 6.70 -6.71 8.04
N THR A 68 5.39 -6.93 8.01
CA THR A 68 4.77 -7.91 7.12
C THR A 68 4.50 -7.25 5.78
N LEU A 69 4.90 -7.89 4.69
CA LEU A 69 4.74 -7.35 3.34
C LEU A 69 4.24 -8.39 2.34
N LEU A 70 3.78 -7.89 1.19
CA LEU A 70 3.48 -8.67 -0.01
C LEU A 70 4.34 -8.16 -1.17
N LEU A 71 4.71 -9.07 -2.08
CA LEU A 71 5.40 -8.72 -3.31
C LEU A 71 4.47 -8.07 -4.32
N ILE A 72 5.00 -7.12 -5.08
CA ILE A 72 4.37 -6.54 -6.25
C ILE A 72 5.11 -7.04 -7.49
N THR A 73 4.36 -7.47 -8.50
CA THR A 73 4.89 -7.85 -9.80
C THR A 73 4.28 -7.00 -10.89
N SER A 74 5.04 -6.80 -11.97
CA SER A 74 4.54 -6.13 -13.16
C SER A 74 4.34 -7.09 -14.33
N PHE A 75 4.59 -8.39 -14.17
CA PHE A 75 4.56 -9.39 -15.26
C PHE A 75 5.19 -8.94 -16.59
N ASN A 76 6.26 -8.13 -16.54
CA ASN A 76 6.84 -7.48 -17.72
C ASN A 76 5.80 -6.77 -18.62
N SER A 77 4.83 -6.09 -18.00
CA SER A 77 3.72 -5.38 -18.66
C SER A 77 2.72 -6.28 -19.41
N THR A 78 2.70 -7.58 -19.12
CA THR A 78 1.68 -8.51 -19.62
C THR A 78 0.44 -8.43 -18.73
N SER A 79 -0.76 -8.41 -19.31
CA SER A 79 -2.01 -8.39 -18.53
C SER A 79 -2.18 -9.68 -17.71
N LEU A 80 -2.93 -9.59 -16.61
CA LEU A 80 -3.19 -10.75 -15.75
C LEU A 80 -3.94 -11.86 -16.50
N GLU A 81 -4.89 -11.48 -17.35
CA GLU A 81 -5.65 -12.40 -18.20
C GLU A 81 -4.74 -13.09 -19.21
N ALA A 82 -3.89 -12.36 -19.93
CA ALA A 82 -2.96 -12.97 -20.89
C ALA A 82 -1.93 -13.87 -20.20
N LYS A 83 -1.43 -13.47 -19.02
CA LYS A 83 -0.43 -14.24 -18.29
C LYS A 83 -0.96 -15.56 -17.74
N HIS A 84 -2.25 -15.59 -17.36
CA HIS A 84 -2.90 -16.72 -16.72
C HIS A 84 -4.26 -17.01 -17.34
N ALA A 85 -4.33 -17.15 -18.66
CA ALA A 85 -5.60 -17.22 -19.41
C ALA A 85 -6.55 -18.33 -18.94
N ASN A 86 -6.00 -19.50 -18.60
CA ASN A 86 -6.79 -20.67 -18.20
C ASN A 86 -6.66 -21.02 -16.70
N ASP A 87 -6.05 -20.15 -15.89
CA ASP A 87 -5.78 -20.42 -14.48
C ASP A 87 -6.40 -19.35 -13.56
N VAL A 88 -7.71 -19.48 -13.35
CA VAL A 88 -8.50 -18.62 -12.45
C VAL A 88 -7.92 -18.62 -11.04
N LYS A 89 -7.46 -19.77 -10.54
CA LYS A 89 -6.94 -19.90 -9.17
C LYS A 89 -5.69 -19.04 -8.99
N THR A 90 -4.78 -19.05 -9.96
CA THR A 90 -3.60 -18.20 -9.94
C THR A 90 -3.94 -16.73 -10.19
N ARG A 91 -4.90 -16.41 -11.08
CA ARG A 91 -5.36 -15.03 -11.27
C ARG A 91 -5.86 -14.42 -9.98
N LEU A 92 -6.73 -15.13 -9.25
CA LEU A 92 -7.31 -14.67 -8.00
C LEU A 92 -6.25 -14.28 -6.97
N LYS A 93 -5.05 -14.87 -7.01
CA LYS A 93 -3.94 -14.53 -6.11
C LYS A 93 -3.28 -13.19 -6.42
N HIS A 94 -3.65 -12.51 -7.50
CA HIS A 94 -3.04 -11.25 -7.94
C HIS A 94 -4.07 -10.13 -7.94
N LEU A 95 -3.84 -9.08 -7.15
CA LEU A 95 -4.75 -7.94 -7.08
C LEU A 95 -4.16 -6.75 -7.87
N PRO A 96 -4.83 -6.26 -8.93
CA PRO A 96 -4.30 -5.18 -9.76
C PRO A 96 -4.22 -3.85 -9.01
N ILE A 97 -3.25 -3.02 -9.39
CA ILE A 97 -3.11 -1.62 -8.93
C ILE A 97 -3.25 -0.72 -10.16
N LYS A 98 -4.09 0.31 -10.09
CA LYS A 98 -4.25 1.32 -11.14
C LYS A 98 -2.86 1.89 -11.53
N PRO A 99 -2.53 1.96 -12.84
CA PRO A 99 -3.39 1.97 -14.01
C PRO A 99 -3.67 0.59 -14.64
N ALA A 100 -3.44 -0.52 -13.94
CA ALA A 100 -3.87 -1.83 -14.42
C ALA A 100 -5.39 -1.90 -14.62
N GLU A 101 -5.81 -2.78 -15.52
CA GLU A 101 -7.21 -3.13 -15.67
C GLU A 101 -7.72 -3.83 -14.40
N SER A 102 -9.00 -3.63 -14.12
CA SER A 102 -9.69 -4.35 -13.05
C SER A 102 -9.55 -5.85 -13.23
N HIS A 103 -9.51 -6.57 -12.12
CA HIS A 103 -9.32 -8.01 -12.14
C HIS A 103 -10.45 -8.69 -12.94
N PRO A 104 -10.14 -9.56 -13.93
CA PRO A 104 -11.15 -10.09 -14.84
C PRO A 104 -12.24 -10.90 -14.14
N ASP A 105 -11.89 -11.69 -13.12
CA ASP A 105 -12.85 -12.59 -12.45
C ASP A 105 -13.67 -11.96 -11.32
N ASN A 106 -13.25 -10.83 -10.73
CA ASN A 106 -13.91 -10.27 -9.53
C ASN A 106 -14.06 -8.74 -9.54
N GLY A 107 -13.62 -8.08 -10.62
CA GLY A 107 -13.74 -6.64 -10.82
C GLY A 107 -12.91 -5.77 -9.87
N LYS A 108 -12.09 -6.37 -8.99
CA LYS A 108 -11.33 -5.63 -7.98
C LYS A 108 -10.15 -4.87 -8.58
N LEU A 109 -9.85 -3.71 -7.99
CA LEU A 109 -8.76 -2.82 -8.40
C LEU A 109 -8.32 -1.98 -7.20
N LEU A 110 -7.01 -1.95 -6.96
CA LEU A 110 -6.40 -1.11 -5.94
C LEU A 110 -6.01 0.25 -6.51
N PHE A 111 -6.11 1.27 -5.68
CA PHE A 111 -5.78 2.65 -5.96
C PHE A 111 -4.65 3.12 -5.05
N LEU A 112 -3.79 3.98 -5.60
CA LEU A 112 -2.82 4.74 -4.82
C LEU A 112 -3.52 5.92 -4.14
N GLU A 113 -2.95 6.40 -3.03
CA GLU A 113 -3.44 7.62 -2.36
C GLU A 113 -3.31 8.86 -3.26
N ASP A 114 -2.23 8.93 -4.05
CA ASP A 114 -2.04 9.94 -5.10
C ASP A 114 -2.19 9.29 -6.49
N GLU A 115 -3.38 9.37 -7.07
CA GLU A 115 -3.67 8.85 -8.41
C GLU A 115 -2.91 9.58 -9.53
N GLY A 116 -2.45 10.82 -9.29
CA GLY A 116 -1.62 11.56 -10.23
C GLY A 116 -0.21 11.00 -10.38
N ARG A 117 0.17 10.03 -9.53
CA ARG A 117 1.49 9.40 -9.50
C ARG A 117 1.36 7.88 -9.58
N PRO A 118 1.09 7.31 -10.76
CA PRO A 118 1.06 5.86 -10.92
C PRO A 118 2.44 5.22 -10.69
N LEU A 119 2.45 3.92 -10.43
CA LEU A 119 3.67 3.13 -10.44
C LEU A 119 4.29 3.10 -11.86
N ARG A 120 5.62 2.94 -11.94
CA ARG A 120 6.36 2.94 -13.22
C ARG A 120 5.87 1.92 -14.25
N LYS A 121 5.27 0.82 -13.79
CA LYS A 121 4.71 -0.24 -14.62
C LYS A 121 3.33 -0.62 -14.09
N THR A 122 2.49 -1.11 -14.97
CA THR A 122 1.27 -1.84 -14.61
C THR A 122 1.62 -2.96 -13.65
N SER A 123 0.98 -2.97 -12.49
CA SER A 123 1.44 -3.76 -11.34
C SER A 123 0.30 -4.46 -10.63
N TRP A 124 0.62 -5.61 -10.04
CA TRP A 124 -0.30 -6.45 -9.27
C TRP A 124 0.36 -6.85 -7.95
N VAL A 125 -0.40 -6.82 -6.86
CA VAL A 125 0.02 -7.36 -5.56
C VAL A 125 -0.19 -8.86 -5.57
N LYS A 126 0.86 -9.63 -5.26
CA LYS A 126 0.75 -11.08 -4.99
C LYS A 126 0.20 -11.27 -3.59
N THR A 127 -1.02 -11.81 -3.47
CA THR A 127 -1.75 -11.95 -2.20
C THR A 127 -1.56 -13.30 -1.50
N GLU A 128 -0.86 -14.23 -2.15
CA GLU A 128 -0.62 -15.60 -1.65
C GLU A 128 0.39 -15.62 -0.49
N THR A 129 1.61 -15.12 -0.73
CA THR A 129 2.72 -15.25 0.22
C THR A 129 3.00 -13.94 0.93
N GLN A 130 3.08 -14.00 2.25
CA GLN A 130 3.50 -12.88 3.10
C GLN A 130 4.91 -13.11 3.59
N HIS A 131 5.72 -12.06 3.56
CA HIS A 131 7.08 -12.09 4.07
C HIS A 131 7.19 -11.20 5.30
N LEU A 132 7.97 -11.64 6.27
CA LEU A 132 8.30 -10.87 7.46
C LEU A 132 9.76 -10.43 7.33
N VAL A 133 10.01 -9.13 7.24
CA VAL A 133 11.36 -8.60 7.00
C VAL A 133 11.67 -7.43 7.92
N PRO A 134 12.94 -7.16 8.25
CA PRO A 134 13.30 -5.96 8.98
C PRO A 134 13.04 -4.72 8.12
N LEU A 135 12.33 -3.71 8.62
CA LEU A 135 12.02 -2.48 7.87
C LEU A 135 13.28 -1.82 7.28
N LYS A 136 14.41 -1.91 7.99
CA LYS A 136 15.70 -1.35 7.58
C LYS A 136 16.29 -1.96 6.29
N VAL A 137 15.82 -3.12 5.84
CA VAL A 137 16.27 -3.71 4.56
C VAL A 137 15.56 -3.09 3.37
N LEU A 138 14.38 -2.49 3.60
CA LEU A 138 13.58 -1.90 2.55
C LEU A 138 14.12 -0.51 2.17
N ARG A 139 14.02 -0.19 0.89
CA ARG A 139 14.37 1.12 0.34
C ARG A 139 13.11 1.81 -0.16
N SER A 140 13.14 3.14 -0.29
CA SER A 140 12.06 3.87 -0.97
C SER A 140 11.88 3.34 -2.39
N TYR A 141 10.62 3.18 -2.81
CA TYR A 141 10.29 2.67 -4.14
C TYR A 141 10.89 3.55 -5.26
N THR A 142 10.98 4.85 -5.03
CA THR A 142 11.61 5.79 -5.95
C THR A 142 12.66 6.61 -5.24
N HIS A 143 13.60 7.17 -6.00
CA HIS A 143 14.57 8.15 -5.49
C HIS A 143 13.95 9.51 -5.13
N LYS A 144 12.65 9.72 -5.38
CA LYS A 144 11.95 10.93 -4.98
C LYS A 144 11.65 10.86 -3.50
N ALA A 145 11.65 12.01 -2.82
CA ALA A 145 11.42 12.14 -1.39
C ALA A 145 9.95 11.85 -0.94
N THR A 146 9.13 11.26 -1.80
CA THR A 146 7.72 10.96 -1.51
C THR A 146 7.49 9.47 -1.62
N ASP A 147 7.04 8.88 -0.52
CA ASP A 147 6.65 7.48 -0.47
C ASP A 147 5.30 7.27 -1.19
N TYR A 148 5.13 6.06 -1.72
CA TYR A 148 3.91 5.66 -2.39
C TYR A 148 3.04 4.92 -1.38
N PHE A 149 1.75 5.25 -1.34
CA PHE A 149 0.79 4.57 -0.47
C PHE A 149 -0.40 4.10 -1.28
N LEU A 150 -0.98 2.96 -0.90
CA LEU A 150 -2.34 2.61 -1.28
C LEU A 150 -3.31 3.56 -0.60
N SER A 151 -4.42 3.86 -1.28
CA SER A 151 -5.54 4.57 -0.63
C SER A 151 -6.05 3.76 0.57
N GLN A 152 -6.64 4.44 1.54
CA GLN A 152 -7.13 3.79 2.75
C GLN A 152 -8.10 2.65 2.40
N GLU A 153 -9.02 2.86 1.47
CA GLU A 153 -9.99 1.85 1.01
C GLU A 153 -9.29 0.65 0.36
N SER A 154 -8.33 0.91 -0.54
CA SER A 154 -7.56 -0.13 -1.23
C SER A 154 -6.74 -0.98 -0.25
N TYR A 155 -6.14 -0.34 0.74
CA TYR A 155 -5.43 -1.04 1.80
C TYR A 155 -6.37 -1.96 2.61
N HIS A 156 -7.57 -1.48 2.98
CA HIS A 156 -8.56 -2.33 3.67
C HIS A 156 -8.98 -3.51 2.80
N GLU A 157 -9.24 -3.29 1.52
CA GLU A 157 -9.59 -4.35 0.57
C GLU A 157 -8.47 -5.41 0.48
N LEU A 158 -7.21 -4.97 0.38
CA LEU A 158 -6.06 -5.86 0.35
C LEU A 158 -5.98 -6.71 1.63
N ILE A 159 -6.16 -6.11 2.81
CA ILE A 159 -6.14 -6.84 4.09
C ILE A 159 -7.27 -7.88 4.16
N VAL A 160 -8.48 -7.52 3.73
CA VAL A 160 -9.62 -8.46 3.67
C VAL A 160 -9.29 -9.62 2.74
N ARG A 161 -8.76 -9.34 1.53
CA ARG A 161 -8.42 -10.35 0.54
C ARG A 161 -7.36 -11.34 1.04
N VAL A 162 -6.35 -10.84 1.73
CA VAL A 162 -5.28 -11.64 2.34
C VAL A 162 -5.81 -12.52 3.45
N ARG A 163 -6.73 -12.03 4.29
CA ARG A 163 -7.36 -12.81 5.35
C ARG A 163 -8.26 -13.92 4.81
N LEU A 164 -9.01 -13.65 3.75
CA LEU A 164 -9.86 -14.64 3.09
C LEU A 164 -9.03 -15.74 2.40
N GLY A 165 -7.87 -15.39 1.84
CA GLY A 165 -6.97 -16.35 1.20
C GLY A 165 -6.34 -17.37 2.14
N ARG A 166 -6.30 -17.11 3.45
CA ARG A 166 -5.72 -18.03 4.47
C ARG A 166 -6.69 -19.12 4.96
N ARG A 167 -7.97 -19.07 4.56
CA ARG A 167 -9.03 -19.96 5.05
C ARG A 167 -9.40 -21.09 4.08
N GLN A 168 -8.64 -21.26 3.00
CA GLN A 168 -8.81 -22.31 1.99
C GLN A 168 -7.57 -23.18 1.96
#